data_AF-A0A0N4UF65-F1
#
_entry.id   AF-A0A0N4UF65-F1
#
_cell.length_a   1.000
_cell.length_b   1.000
_cell.length_c   1.000
_cell.angle_alpha   90.00
_cell.angle_beta   90.00
_cell.angle_gamma   90.00
#
_symmetry.space_group_name_H-M   'P 1'
#
loop_
_entity.id
_entity.type
_entity.pdbx_description
1 polymer ?
#
loop_
_entity_poly.entity_id
_entity_poly.type
_entity_poly.pdbx_seq_one_letter_code
_entity_poly.pdbx_strand_id
1 'polypeptide(L)' 'MRPNQAGFRLGRGCADSDNYVKKSAGTSFKYQQSTVITLFIDFATAFDSIDRAVLWKVMEYDDMPETIIRLIKAFY' A
#
# COMPACT_ATOMS: atom_id res chain seq x y z
N MET A 1 6.47 -8.18 -1.48
CA MET A 1 6.00 -6.88 -0.90
C MET A 1 7.01 -5.77 -1.14
N ARG A 2 6.55 -4.55 -1.42
CA ARG A 2 7.41 -3.39 -1.69
C ARG A 2 8.04 -2.81 -0.40
N PRO A 3 9.29 -2.31 -0.44
CA PRO A 3 9.95 -1.72 0.74
C PRO A 3 9.27 -0.47 1.29
N ASN A 4 8.53 0.29 0.47
CA ASN A 4 7.90 1.55 0.86
C ASN A 4 6.49 1.37 1.45
N GLN A 5 5.95 0.14 1.48
CA GLN A 5 4.63 -0.12 2.06
C GLN A 5 4.72 -0.13 3.58
N ALA A 6 3.93 0.72 4.24
CA ALA A 6 3.85 0.81 5.69
C ALA A 6 2.54 0.20 6.26
N GLY A 7 1.41 0.43 5.60
CA GLY A 7 0.11 -0.09 6.04
C GLY A 7 0.04 -1.63 6.05
N PHE A 8 -0.68 -2.18 7.04
CA PHE A 8 -0.86 -3.62 7.26
C PHE A 8 0.45 -4.43 7.38
N ARG A 9 1.55 -3.80 7.85
CA ARG A 9 2.82 -4.49 8.09
C ARG A 9 3.21 -4.45 9.57
N LEU A 10 3.64 -5.59 10.09
CA LEU A 10 4.17 -5.69 11.44
C LEU A 10 5.40 -4.79 11.61
N GLY A 11 5.42 -4.01 12.68
CA GLY A 11 6.52 -3.10 12.99
C GLY A 11 6.61 -1.85 12.11
N ARG A 12 5.57 -1.56 11.31
CA ARG A 12 5.45 -0.29 10.57
C ARG A 12 4.11 0.36 10.82
N GLY A 13 4.11 1.69 10.79
CA GLY A 13 2.90 2.48 11.03
C GLY A 13 2.84 3.74 10.18
N CYS A 14 1.79 4.53 10.43
CA CYS A 14 1.58 5.82 9.77
C CYS A 14 2.76 6.78 9.99
N ALA A 15 3.39 6.73 11.16
CA ALA A 15 4.56 7.56 11.50
C ALA A 15 5.76 7.31 10.56
N ASP A 16 5.96 6.08 10.09
CA ASP A 16 7.04 5.78 9.12
C ASP A 16 6.77 6.44 7.77
N SER A 17 5.51 6.40 7.31
CA SER A 17 5.06 7.05 6.07
C SER A 17 5.22 8.56 6.15
N ASP A 18 4.77 9.17 7.25
CA ASP A 18 4.86 10.61 7.48
C ASP A 18 6.33 11.07 7.56
N ASN A 19 7.16 10.34 8.31
CA ASN A 19 8.59 10.64 8.39
C ASN A 19 9.28 10.53 7.02
N TYR A 20 8.89 9.57 6.18
CA TYR A 20 9.42 9.46 4.82
C TYR A 20 9.10 10.69 3.97
N VAL A 21 7.86 11.18 4.00
CA VAL A 21 7.46 12.39 3.27
C VAL A 21 8.22 13.62 3.80
N LYS A 22 8.26 13.80 5.12
CA LYS A 22 8.99 14.90 5.76
C LYS A 22 10.48 14.90 5.41
N LYS A 23 11.12 13.73 5.44
CA LYS A 23 12.54 13.59 5.10
C LYS A 23 12.81 13.90 3.63
N SER A 24 11.91 13.51 2.74
CA SER A 24 12.02 13.80 1.29
C SER A 24 11.89 15.30 1.02
N ALA A 25 10.91 15.96 1.65
CA ALA A 25 10.74 17.41 1.57
C ALA A 25 11.94 18.17 2.17
N GLY A 26 12.39 17.78 3.36
CA GLY A 26 13.54 18.39 4.03
C GLY A 26 14.85 18.21 3.28
N THR A 27 15.07 17.05 2.65
CA THR A 27 16.24 16.80 1.80
C THR A 27 16.25 17.71 0.58
N SER A 28 15.11 17.82 -0.10
CA SER A 28 14.99 18.68 -1.28
C SER A 28 15.23 20.15 -0.95
N PHE A 29 14.66 20.62 0.17
CA PHE A 29 14.90 21.96 0.69
C PHE A 29 16.39 22.19 1.02
N LYS A 30 17.03 21.25 1.72
CA LYS A 30 18.44 21.34 2.12
C LYS A 30 19.39 21.47 0.92
N TYR A 31 19.11 20.75 -0.17
CA TYR A 31 19.99 20.71 -1.34
C TYR A 31 19.55 21.65 -2.47
N GLN A 32 18.68 22.63 -2.18
CA GLN A 32 18.16 23.60 -3.16
C GLN A 32 17.64 22.91 -4.44
N GLN A 33 17.11 21.69 -4.29
CA GLN A 33 16.47 21.00 -5.39
C GLN A 33 15.12 21.68 -5.65
N SER A 34 14.66 21.56 -6.90
CA SER A 34 13.37 22.10 -7.33
C SER A 34 12.20 21.68 -6.43
N THR A 35 11.10 22.42 -6.52
CA THR A 35 9.84 22.19 -5.79
C THR A 35 9.47 20.72 -5.67
N VAL A 36 9.21 20.26 -4.44
CA VAL A 36 8.66 18.92 -4.17
C VAL A 36 7.16 18.94 -4.41
N ILE A 37 6.69 18.12 -5.35
CA ILE A 37 5.27 17.91 -5.61
C ILE A 37 4.89 16.55 -5.02
N THR A 38 3.96 16.56 -4.06
CA THR A 38 3.41 15.35 -3.45
C THR A 38 1.98 15.15 -3.93
N LEU A 39 1.71 14.02 -4.57
CA LEU A 39 0.37 13.62 -4.99
C LEU A 39 -0.25 12.72 -3.91
N PHE A 40 -1.39 13.15 -3.37
CA PHE A 40 -2.19 12.36 -2.45
C PHE A 40 -3.30 11.67 -3.25
N ILE A 41 -3.14 10.37 -3.46
CA ILE A 41 -4.09 9.53 -4.19
C ILE A 41 -4.70 8.57 -3.17
N ASP A 42 -6.03 8.51 -3.16
CA ASP A 42 -6.79 7.57 -2.32
C ASP A 42 -7.86 6.88 -3.15
N PHE A 43 -8.25 5.67 -2.73
CA PHE A 43 -9.31 4.90 -3.37
C PHE A 43 -10.62 5.08 -2.60
N ALA A 44 -11.67 5.52 -3.29
CA ALA A 44 -13.01 5.46 -2.72
C ALA A 44 -13.36 4.01 -2.41
N THR A 45 -13.78 3.73 -1.17
CA THR A 45 -14.23 2.38 -0.75
C THR A 45 -13.30 1.25 -1.21
N ALA A 46 -12.01 1.36 -0.87
CA ALA A 46 -10.94 0.55 -1.46
C ALA A 46 -11.23 -0.97 -1.53
N PHE A 47 -11.86 -1.55 -0.51
CA PHE A 47 -12.22 -2.97 -0.54
C PHE A 47 -13.41 -3.27 -1.45
N ASP A 48 -14.46 -2.44 -1.43
CA ASP A 48 -15.67 -2.65 -2.24
C ASP A 48 -15.42 -2.45 -3.74
N SER A 49 -14.45 -1.60 -4.09
CA SER A 49 -14.16 -1.25 -5.49
C SER A 49 -13.20 -2.20 -6.22
N ILE A 50 -12.64 -3.21 -5.55
CA ILE A 50 -11.72 -4.18 -6.19
C ILE A 50 -12.49 -5.24 -6.99
N ASP A 51 -12.07 -5.52 -8.23
CA ASP A 51 -12.56 -6.68 -8.98
C ASP A 51 -12.15 -7.98 -8.27
N ARG A 52 -13.15 -8.72 -7.80
CA ARG A 52 -12.96 -9.97 -7.05
C ARG A 52 -12.27 -11.04 -7.89
N ALA A 53 -12.57 -11.14 -9.18
CA ALA A 53 -11.93 -12.12 -10.06
C ALA A 53 -10.43 -11.85 -10.21
N VAL A 54 -10.04 -10.56 -10.24
CA VAL A 54 -8.62 -10.16 -10.25
C VAL A 54 -7.98 -10.45 -8.89
N LEU A 55 -8.67 -10.14 -7.78
CA LEU A 55 -8.15 -10.42 -6.43
C LEU A 55 -7.83 -11.92 -6.25
N TRP A 56 -8.71 -12.82 -6.67
CA TRP A 56 -8.48 -14.27 -6.57
C TRP A 56 -7.26 -14.71 -7.37
N LYS A 57 -7.12 -14.22 -8.60
CA LYS A 57 -5.95 -14.52 -9.44
C LYS A 57 -4.64 -14.04 -8.83
N VAL A 58 -4.66 -12.86 -8.18
CA VAL A 58 -3.47 -12.34 -7.49
C VAL A 58 -3.12 -13.21 -6.29
N MET A 59 -4.10 -13.65 -5.49
CA MET A 59 -3.84 -14.55 -4.36
C MET A 59 -3.32 -15.91 -4.78
N GLU A 60 -3.83 -16.46 -5.89
CA GLU A 60 -3.33 -17.70 -6.50
C GLU A 60 -1.90 -17.52 -7.03
N TYR A 61 -1.59 -16.37 -7.63
CA TYR A 61 -0.25 -16.03 -8.10
C TYR A 61 0.77 -15.84 -6.97
N ASP A 62 0.34 -15.31 -5.82
CA ASP A 62 1.17 -15.15 -4.62
C ASP A 62 1.28 -16.46 -3.80
N ASP A 63 0.92 -17.61 -4.39
CA ASP A 63 0.99 -18.95 -3.78
C ASP A 63 0.25 -19.07 -2.43
N MET A 64 -0.82 -18.30 -2.24
CA MET A 64 -1.62 -18.43 -1.02
C MET A 64 -2.32 -19.79 -0.98
N PRO A 65 -2.39 -20.47 0.19
CA PRO A 65 -3.08 -21.75 0.30
C PRO A 65 -4.53 -21.65 -0.16
N GLU A 66 -4.96 -22.59 -0.99
CA GLU A 66 -6.33 -22.62 -1.55
C GLU A 66 -7.41 -22.57 -0.45
N THR A 67 -7.14 -23.15 0.71
CA THR A 67 -8.04 -23.10 1.87
C THR A 67 -8.27 -21.67 2.38
N ILE A 68 -7.23 -20.83 2.38
CA ILE A 68 -7.33 -19.42 2.76
C ILE A 68 -8.08 -18.64 1.68
N ILE A 69 -7.79 -18.89 0.40
CA ILE A 69 -8.49 -18.24 -0.72
C ILE A 69 -9.99 -18.57 -0.67
N ARG A 70 -10.35 -19.84 -0.45
CA ARG A 70 -11.75 -20.27 -0.30
C ARG A 70 -12.44 -19.61 0.89
N LEU A 71 -11.75 -19.51 2.03
CA LEU A 71 -12.29 -18.85 3.21
C LEU A 71 -12.57 -17.36 2.94
N ILE A 72 -11.61 -16.65 2.32
CA ILE A 72 -11.79 -15.23 1.99
C ILE A 72 -12.91 -15.04 0.97
N LYS A 73 -13.01 -15.90 -0.05
CA LYS A 73 -14.13 -15.92 -1.01
C LYS A 73 -15.50 -16.07 -0.32
N ALA A 74 -15.58 -16.72 0.84
CA ALA A 74 -16.84 -16.90 1.57
C ALA A 74 -17.21 -15.71 2.47
N PHE A 75 -16.28 -14.79 2.74
CA PHE A 75 -16.55 -13.56 3.50
C PHE A 75 -17.06 -12.40 2.63
N TYR A 76 -16.91 -12.53 1.31
CA TYR A 76 -17.41 -11.59 0.31
C TYR A 76 -18.68 -12.12 -0.34
#